data_AF-A0A843VA89-F1
#
_entry.id   AF-A0A843VA89-F1
#
_cell.length_a   1.000
_cell.length_b   1.000
_cell.length_c   1.000
_cell.angle_alpha   90.00
_cell.angle_beta   90.00
_cell.angle_gamma   90.00
#
_symmetry.space_group_name_H-M   'P 1'
#
loop_
_entity.id
_entity.type
_entity.pdbx_description
1 polymer ?
#
loop_
_entity_poly.entity_id
_entity_poly.type
_entity_poly.pdbx_seq_one_letter_code
_entity_poly.pdbx_strand_id
1 'polypeptide(L)'
;LQHVTPVSYVELPVKRKDDGSQISLEYDSKKEVYTDEHEKLLGTCETGWTLFVDGYSKDGVRLHDPVVGKTCHQCRQKTLGHRTHCSECNILQGQFCGDCLYMRYGENVLEANKNPEWICPVCRGICNCSICRAKKGLRPTGSLYKKACKLGFKSVAHYLIQTRRGGTNMECVAFANPISAKRSLLFTVEGGPSEDSDSNNGDHCNGQLMLLDSHSYDDKDPDCLK
;
A
#
# COMPACT_ATOMS: atom_id res chain seq x y z
N LEU A 1 -9.19 47.18 -21.15
CA LEU A 1 -9.62 46.39 -19.97
C LEU A 1 -11.00 45.83 -20.26
N GLN A 2 -11.07 44.59 -20.74
CA GLN A 2 -12.34 43.89 -20.94
C GLN A 2 -12.74 43.27 -19.60
N HIS A 3 -13.84 43.74 -19.02
CA HIS A 3 -14.43 43.15 -17.83
C HIS A 3 -15.16 41.87 -18.22
N VAL A 4 -14.63 40.72 -17.81
CA VAL A 4 -15.31 39.43 -17.88
C VAL A 4 -16.18 39.29 -16.64
N THR A 5 -17.47 39.03 -16.82
CA THR A 5 -18.42 38.78 -15.73
C THR A 5 -18.13 37.45 -15.03
N PRO A 6 -18.33 37.34 -13.70
CA PRO A 6 -18.15 36.08 -13.00
C PRO A 6 -19.22 35.06 -13.40
N VAL A 7 -18.82 33.86 -13.79
CA VAL A 7 -19.74 32.74 -13.99
C VAL A 7 -20.22 32.26 -12.63
N SER A 8 -21.49 32.54 -12.32
CA SER A 8 -22.19 32.03 -11.14
C SER A 8 -22.78 30.66 -11.46
N TYR A 9 -22.18 29.58 -10.94
CA TYR A 9 -22.78 28.26 -10.96
C TYR A 9 -23.87 28.18 -9.90
N VAL A 10 -25.12 28.38 -10.32
CA VAL A 10 -26.28 27.94 -9.54
C VAL A 10 -26.43 26.44 -9.77
N GLU A 11 -26.08 25.64 -8.76
CA GLU A 11 -26.43 24.22 -8.74
C GLU A 11 -27.96 24.11 -8.71
N LEU A 12 -28.53 23.53 -9.77
CA LEU A 12 -29.94 23.21 -9.78
C LEU A 12 -30.21 22.12 -8.72
N PRO A 13 -31.21 22.28 -7.84
CA PRO A 13 -31.56 21.26 -6.87
C PRO A 13 -32.09 20.03 -7.61
N VAL A 14 -31.27 18.98 -7.71
CA VAL A 14 -31.75 17.67 -8.14
C VAL A 14 -32.65 17.15 -7.02
N LYS A 15 -33.97 17.19 -7.26
CA LYS A 15 -34.96 16.55 -6.39
C LYS A 15 -34.58 15.08 -6.24
N ARG A 16 -34.10 14.71 -5.06
CA ARG A 16 -33.95 13.32 -4.64
C ARG A 16 -35.36 12.72 -4.60
N LYS A 17 -35.68 11.86 -5.57
CA LYS A 17 -36.72 10.85 -5.35
C LYS A 17 -36.04 9.78 -4.49
N ASP A 18 -36.60 9.60 -3.30
CA ASP A 18 -36.31 8.48 -2.43
C ASP A 18 -36.91 7.23 -3.08
N ASP A 19 -36.18 6.63 -4.01
CA ASP A 19 -36.33 5.22 -4.32
C ASP A 19 -35.13 4.48 -3.71
N GLY A 20 -35.41 3.45 -2.93
CA GLY A 20 -34.43 2.62 -2.24
C GLY A 20 -33.63 1.75 -3.19
N SER A 21 -33.10 2.32 -4.28
CA SER A 21 -32.18 1.67 -5.19
C SER A 21 -30.78 1.68 -4.56
N GLN A 22 -30.60 0.76 -3.60
CA GLN A 22 -29.27 0.26 -3.27
C GLN A 22 -28.62 -0.14 -4.59
N ILE A 23 -27.67 0.65 -5.09
CA ILE A 23 -26.81 0.27 -6.22
C ILE A 23 -25.97 -0.90 -5.69
N SER A 24 -26.57 -2.09 -5.72
CA SER A 24 -25.89 -3.35 -5.59
C SER A 24 -25.05 -3.46 -6.84
N LEU A 25 -23.79 -3.01 -6.76
CA LEU A 25 -22.79 -3.53 -7.67
C LEU A 25 -22.75 -5.03 -7.36
N GLU A 26 -23.51 -5.80 -8.14
CA GLU A 26 -23.44 -7.26 -8.19
C GLU A 26 -22.01 -7.59 -8.55
N TYR A 27 -21.26 -7.75 -7.49
CA TYR A 27 -19.93 -8.23 -7.53
C TYR A 27 -20.09 -9.72 -7.77
N ASP A 28 -20.32 -10.07 -9.04
CA ASP A 28 -20.28 -11.45 -9.50
C ASP A 28 -19.03 -12.05 -8.87
N SER A 29 -19.23 -13.13 -8.10
CA SER A 29 -18.21 -13.72 -7.23
C SER A 29 -17.15 -14.45 -8.04
N LYS A 30 -16.60 -13.79 -9.06
CA LYS A 30 -15.48 -14.24 -9.85
C LYS A 30 -14.36 -14.54 -8.87
N LYS A 31 -14.06 -15.83 -8.74
CA LYS A 31 -13.01 -16.33 -7.86
C LYS A 31 -11.71 -15.66 -8.31
N GLU A 32 -11.16 -14.84 -7.44
CA GLU A 32 -9.86 -14.21 -7.65
C GLU A 32 -8.79 -15.29 -7.52
N VAL A 33 -8.29 -15.77 -8.65
CA VAL A 33 -7.26 -16.82 -8.74
C VAL A 33 -6.00 -16.23 -9.37
N TYR A 34 -4.86 -16.49 -8.73
CA TYR A 34 -3.55 -16.18 -9.27
C TYR A 34 -2.81 -17.47 -9.64
N THR A 35 -1.86 -17.34 -10.56
CA THR A 35 -1.06 -18.43 -11.11
C THR A 35 0.43 -18.13 -10.92
N ASP A 36 1.31 -19.09 -11.23
CA ASP A 36 2.75 -18.91 -11.12
C ASP A 36 3.27 -17.83 -12.09
N GLU A 37 2.59 -17.62 -13.21
CA GLU A 37 2.86 -16.50 -14.12
C GLU A 37 2.66 -15.15 -13.44
N HIS A 38 1.67 -15.04 -12.54
CA HIS A 38 1.46 -13.81 -11.79
C HIS A 38 2.55 -13.56 -10.74
N GLU A 39 3.15 -14.61 -10.16
CA GLU A 39 4.29 -14.44 -9.26
C GLU A 39 5.52 -13.92 -9.99
N LYS A 40 5.80 -14.41 -11.19
CA LYS A 40 6.93 -13.92 -12.01
C LYS A 40 6.83 -12.44 -12.37
N LEU A 41 5.62 -11.86 -12.28
CA LEU A 41 5.36 -10.45 -12.54
C LEU A 41 5.57 -9.57 -11.29
N LEU A 42 5.73 -10.15 -10.10
CA LEU A 42 6.06 -9.38 -8.90
C LEU A 42 7.46 -8.79 -9.04
N GLY A 43 7.58 -7.51 -8.70
CA GLY A 43 8.89 -6.89 -8.62
C GLY A 43 9.56 -7.18 -7.28
N THR A 44 10.86 -6.91 -7.23
CA THR A 44 11.68 -7.01 -6.04
C THR A 44 12.16 -5.63 -5.61
N CYS A 45 12.79 -5.59 -4.44
CA CYS A 45 13.34 -4.41 -3.83
C CYS A 45 14.62 -4.86 -3.14
N GLU A 46 15.76 -4.35 -3.60
CA GLU A 46 17.06 -4.66 -3.03
C GLU A 46 17.36 -3.75 -1.85
N THR A 47 16.94 -2.49 -1.94
CA THR A 47 17.17 -1.46 -0.93
C THR A 47 15.87 -1.06 -0.25
N GLY A 48 15.88 -1.02 1.09
CA GLY A 48 14.72 -0.61 1.88
C GLY A 48 14.18 0.78 1.48
N TRP A 49 12.88 0.97 1.68
CA TRP A 49 12.20 2.26 1.47
C TRP A 49 11.70 2.79 2.81
N THR A 50 12.07 4.03 3.14
CA THR A 50 11.55 4.69 4.35
C THR A 50 10.22 5.37 4.03
N LEU A 51 9.14 4.84 4.60
CA LEU A 51 7.79 5.35 4.39
C LEU A 51 7.61 6.75 4.99
N PHE A 52 6.77 7.55 4.35
CA PHE A 52 6.33 8.85 4.87
C PHE A 52 7.44 9.91 4.99
N VAL A 53 8.52 9.76 4.21
CA VAL A 53 9.63 10.72 4.13
C VAL A 53 9.61 11.46 2.79
N ASP A 54 9.66 10.74 1.67
CA ASP A 54 9.61 11.35 0.34
C ASP A 54 8.23 11.98 0.06
N GLY A 55 8.23 13.27 -0.28
CA GLY A 55 7.00 14.03 -0.49
C GLY A 55 6.30 14.48 0.78
N TYR A 56 7.01 14.51 1.92
CA TYR A 56 6.54 15.01 3.20
C TYR A 56 7.39 16.18 3.71
N SER A 57 6.78 17.07 4.49
CA SER A 57 7.50 18.10 5.25
C SER A 57 8.24 17.49 6.45
N LYS A 58 9.08 18.30 7.10
CA LYS A 58 9.75 17.91 8.36
C LYS A 58 8.76 17.57 9.47
N ASP A 59 7.57 18.16 9.44
CA ASP A 59 6.47 17.92 10.39
C ASP A 59 5.62 16.68 10.04
N GLY A 60 6.01 15.91 9.01
CA GLY A 60 5.29 14.71 8.59
C GLY A 60 4.01 15.00 7.79
N VAL A 61 3.85 16.22 7.26
CA VAL A 61 2.67 16.60 6.45
C VAL A 61 2.95 16.33 4.96
N ARG A 62 2.00 15.68 4.27
CA ARG A 62 2.13 15.39 2.84
C ARG A 62 2.14 16.68 2.01
N LEU A 63 3.19 16.88 1.22
CA LEU A 63 3.40 18.07 0.39
C LEU A 63 2.61 17.97 -0.93
N HIS A 64 1.42 18.58 -0.97
CA HIS A 64 0.59 18.67 -2.17
C HIS A 64 0.98 19.87 -3.02
N ASP A 65 1.02 19.70 -4.35
CA ASP A 65 1.33 20.79 -5.27
C ASP A 65 0.53 20.61 -6.58
N PRO A 66 -0.41 21.52 -6.89
CA PRO A 66 -1.25 21.42 -8.08
C PRO A 66 -0.53 21.79 -9.38
N VAL A 67 0.66 22.40 -9.33
CA VAL A 67 1.42 22.85 -10.50
C VAL A 67 2.51 21.85 -10.84
N VAL A 68 3.50 21.70 -9.97
CA VAL A 68 4.71 20.88 -10.21
C VAL A 68 4.58 19.46 -9.66
N GLY A 69 3.61 19.20 -8.78
CA GLY A 69 3.38 17.87 -8.24
C GLY A 69 3.04 16.85 -9.34
N LYS A 70 3.33 15.58 -9.07
CA LYS A 70 2.95 14.47 -9.97
C LYS A 70 1.93 13.57 -9.31
N THR A 71 0.94 13.15 -10.09
CA THR A 71 -0.18 12.32 -9.63
C THR A 71 0.24 10.86 -9.52
N CYS A 72 0.01 10.24 -8.36
CA CYS A 72 0.20 8.81 -8.21
C CYS A 72 -1.06 8.03 -8.64
N HIS A 73 -0.90 6.98 -9.43
CA HIS A 73 -1.96 6.08 -9.86
C HIS A 73 -2.72 5.44 -8.67
N GLN A 74 -2.00 5.03 -7.62
CA GLN A 74 -2.57 4.28 -6.50
C GLN A 74 -3.35 5.16 -5.51
N CYS A 75 -2.73 6.22 -4.98
CA CYS A 75 -3.39 7.10 -4.01
C CYS A 75 -4.15 8.26 -4.66
N ARG A 76 -3.91 8.53 -5.96
CA ARG A 76 -4.52 9.62 -6.75
C ARG A 76 -4.20 11.02 -6.22
N GLN A 77 -3.24 11.13 -5.30
CA GLN A 77 -2.77 12.41 -4.80
C GLN A 77 -1.71 13.00 -5.73
N LYS A 78 -1.77 14.31 -5.95
CA LYS A 78 -0.77 15.11 -6.67
C LYS A 78 0.14 15.77 -5.64
N THR A 79 1.33 15.21 -5.46
CA THR A 79 2.27 15.61 -4.40
C THR A 79 3.69 15.79 -4.95
N LEU A 80 4.57 16.41 -4.16
CA LEU A 80 6.02 16.45 -4.42
C LEU A 80 6.68 15.11 -4.08
N GLY A 81 7.91 14.89 -4.56
CA GLY A 81 8.72 13.68 -4.33
C GLY A 81 8.91 12.78 -5.57
N HIS A 82 9.46 11.59 -5.37
CA HIS A 82 9.75 10.63 -6.45
C HIS A 82 8.50 9.94 -7.00
N ARG A 83 8.42 9.87 -8.33
CA ARG A 83 7.41 9.10 -9.07
C ARG A 83 8.10 8.20 -10.06
N THR A 84 7.57 6.99 -10.24
CA THR A 84 8.00 6.09 -11.30
C THR A 84 7.64 6.61 -12.69
N HIS A 85 8.36 6.14 -13.70
CA HIS A 85 8.05 6.31 -15.11
C HIS A 85 8.08 4.92 -15.78
N CYS A 86 7.01 4.55 -16.47
CA CYS A 86 6.86 3.23 -17.08
C CYS A 86 7.33 3.26 -18.53
N SER A 87 8.23 2.33 -18.91
CA SER A 87 8.77 2.22 -20.27
C SER A 87 7.69 1.94 -21.33
N GLU A 88 6.67 1.16 -20.98
CA GLU A 88 5.60 0.76 -21.90
C GLU A 88 4.55 1.86 -22.12
N CYS A 89 3.90 2.32 -21.04
CA CYS A 89 2.73 3.18 -21.21
C CYS A 89 3.06 4.67 -21.30
N ASN A 90 4.17 5.13 -20.70
CA ASN A 90 4.58 6.54 -20.66
C ASN A 90 3.48 7.56 -20.26
N ILE A 91 2.41 7.10 -19.58
CA ILE A 91 1.25 7.90 -19.16
C ILE A 91 1.05 7.83 -17.64
N LEU A 92 0.07 8.58 -17.12
CA LEU A 92 -0.22 8.69 -15.69
C LEU A 92 -0.48 7.33 -15.00
N GLN A 93 -0.98 6.32 -15.71
CA GLN A 93 -1.13 4.95 -15.17
C GLN A 93 0.20 4.35 -14.68
N GLY A 94 1.34 4.77 -15.25
CA GLY A 94 2.68 4.30 -14.90
C GLY A 94 3.34 5.05 -13.75
N GLN A 95 2.69 6.06 -13.18
CA GLN A 95 3.27 6.89 -12.12
C GLN A 95 2.83 6.44 -10.73
N PHE A 96 3.77 5.98 -9.91
CA PHE A 96 3.56 5.59 -8.52
C PHE A 96 4.49 6.40 -7.61
N CYS A 97 3.98 6.90 -6.48
CA CYS A 97 4.85 7.43 -5.44
C CYS A 97 5.54 6.27 -4.70
N GLY A 98 6.68 6.55 -4.06
CA GLY A 98 7.47 5.52 -3.39
C GLY A 98 6.70 4.71 -2.36
N ASP A 99 5.94 5.37 -1.48
CA ASP A 99 5.16 4.65 -0.45
C ASP A 99 4.15 3.68 -1.07
N CYS A 100 3.44 4.11 -2.12
CA CYS A 100 2.48 3.25 -2.78
C CYS A 100 3.15 2.10 -3.52
N LEU A 101 4.26 2.36 -4.20
CA LEU A 101 4.99 1.32 -4.92
C LEU A 101 5.51 0.26 -3.94
N TYR A 102 6.12 0.70 -2.84
CA TYR A 102 6.67 -0.18 -1.82
C TYR A 102 5.57 -0.97 -1.09
N MET A 103 4.59 -0.29 -0.48
CA MET A 103 3.55 -0.97 0.32
C MET A 103 2.68 -1.91 -0.52
N ARG A 104 2.41 -1.56 -1.78
CA ARG A 104 1.42 -2.26 -2.61
C ARG A 104 2.04 -3.29 -3.53
N TYR A 105 3.27 -3.09 -3.97
CA TYR A 105 3.94 -3.95 -4.96
C TYR A 105 5.27 -4.50 -4.46
N GLY A 106 5.91 -3.87 -3.47
CA GLY A 106 7.15 -4.37 -2.86
C GLY A 106 8.37 -4.00 -3.69
N GLU A 107 8.32 -2.85 -4.36
CA GLU A 107 9.35 -2.31 -5.24
C GLU A 107 9.79 -0.93 -4.75
N ASN A 108 11.05 -0.57 -5.03
CA ASN A 108 11.61 0.73 -4.68
C ASN A 108 11.48 1.72 -5.84
N VAL A 109 11.01 2.94 -5.57
CA VAL A 109 10.82 3.96 -6.62
C VAL A 109 12.14 4.45 -7.23
N LEU A 110 13.23 4.45 -6.45
CA LEU A 110 14.55 4.83 -6.95
C LEU A 110 15.14 3.76 -7.86
N GLU A 111 14.97 2.49 -7.51
CA GLU A 111 15.37 1.35 -8.36
C GLU A 111 14.56 1.34 -9.66
N ALA A 112 13.25 1.49 -9.56
CA ALA A 112 12.35 1.60 -10.71
C ALA A 112 12.76 2.74 -11.65
N ASN A 113 13.14 3.91 -11.12
CA ASN A 113 13.57 5.05 -11.94
C ASN A 113 14.98 4.91 -12.51
N LYS A 114 15.85 4.07 -11.91
CA LYS A 114 17.18 3.76 -12.46
C LYS A 114 17.11 2.75 -13.60
N ASN A 115 16.07 1.91 -13.62
CA ASN A 115 15.88 0.89 -14.65
C ASN A 115 15.07 1.47 -15.84
N PRO A 116 15.68 1.70 -17.01
CA PRO A 116 14.97 2.23 -18.17
C PRO A 116 13.90 1.27 -18.72
N GLU A 117 14.02 -0.03 -18.43
CA GLU A 117 13.09 -1.08 -18.86
C GLU A 117 12.00 -1.35 -17.81
N TRP A 118 11.86 -0.51 -16.79
CA TRP A 118 10.87 -0.76 -15.73
C TRP A 118 9.43 -0.65 -16.24
N ILE A 119 8.66 -1.73 -16.04
CA ILE A 119 7.25 -1.83 -16.43
C ILE A 119 6.37 -1.72 -15.19
N CYS A 120 5.37 -0.83 -15.24
CA CYS A 120 4.50 -0.59 -14.09
C CYS A 120 3.56 -1.77 -13.77
N PRO A 121 3.02 -1.84 -12.54
CA PRO A 121 2.06 -2.87 -12.15
C PRO A 121 0.79 -2.94 -13.01
N VAL A 122 0.39 -1.82 -13.64
CA VAL A 122 -0.77 -1.79 -14.55
C VAL A 122 -0.45 -2.54 -15.83
N CYS A 123 0.68 -2.24 -16.48
CA CYS A 123 1.14 -2.89 -17.70
C CYS A 123 1.47 -4.37 -17.47
N ARG A 124 2.03 -4.71 -16.30
CA ARG A 124 2.20 -6.10 -15.86
C ARG A 124 0.89 -6.82 -15.54
N GLY A 125 -0.26 -6.13 -15.51
CA GLY A 125 -1.55 -6.75 -15.21
C GLY A 125 -1.78 -7.10 -13.73
N ILE A 126 -0.87 -6.77 -12.81
CA ILE A 126 -0.94 -7.09 -11.38
C ILE A 126 -1.40 -5.92 -10.49
N CYS A 127 -1.76 -4.77 -11.07
CA CYS A 127 -2.23 -3.60 -10.32
C CYS A 127 -3.40 -3.96 -9.38
N ASN A 128 -3.24 -3.59 -8.11
CA ASN A 128 -4.21 -3.87 -7.05
C ASN A 128 -4.93 -2.60 -6.55
N CYS A 129 -4.90 -1.50 -7.30
CA CYS A 129 -5.68 -0.30 -6.96
C CYS A 129 -7.20 -0.56 -7.09
N SER A 130 -8.01 0.21 -6.37
CA SER A 130 -9.47 0.01 -6.36
C SER A 130 -10.11 0.14 -7.74
N ILE A 131 -9.63 1.07 -8.58
CA ILE A 131 -10.17 1.30 -9.93
C ILE A 131 -9.84 0.15 -10.87
N CYS A 132 -8.58 -0.29 -10.93
CA CYS A 132 -8.16 -1.43 -11.77
C CYS A 132 -8.83 -2.73 -11.32
N ARG A 133 -9.05 -2.89 -10.02
CA ARG A 133 -9.77 -4.05 -9.49
C ARG A 133 -11.25 -3.99 -9.82
N ALA A 134 -11.92 -2.86 -9.64
CA ALA A 134 -13.33 -2.69 -10.03
C ALA A 134 -13.57 -3.03 -11.51
N LYS A 135 -12.68 -2.59 -12.41
CA LYS A 135 -12.71 -2.95 -13.84
C LYS A 135 -12.62 -4.45 -14.13
N LYS A 136 -12.00 -5.22 -13.22
CA LYS A 136 -11.89 -6.69 -13.29
C LYS A 136 -13.01 -7.41 -12.54
N GLY A 137 -13.98 -6.69 -11.95
CA GLY A 137 -14.92 -7.26 -11.00
C GLY A 137 -14.24 -7.74 -9.72
N LEU A 138 -13.17 -7.06 -9.29
CA LEU A 138 -12.33 -7.38 -8.13
C LEU A 138 -12.50 -6.41 -6.93
N ARG A 139 -12.53 -6.90 -5.68
CA ARG A 139 -12.93 -6.15 -4.46
C ARG A 139 -11.76 -5.24 -4.10
N PRO A 140 -11.99 -4.01 -3.63
CA PRO A 140 -10.90 -3.13 -3.25
C PRO A 140 -10.06 -3.72 -2.10
N THR A 141 -8.78 -3.35 -2.05
CA THR A 141 -7.76 -3.93 -1.17
C THR A 141 -7.17 -2.89 -0.21
N GLY A 142 -7.92 -1.83 0.10
CA GLY A 142 -7.42 -0.62 0.79
C GLY A 142 -6.70 -0.92 2.11
N SER A 143 -7.35 -1.67 3.00
CA SER A 143 -6.84 -1.98 4.35
C SER A 143 -5.86 -3.16 4.42
N LEU A 144 -5.50 -3.78 3.28
CA LEU A 144 -4.73 -5.04 3.30
C LEU A 144 -3.26 -4.90 3.66
N TYR A 145 -2.67 -3.71 3.60
CA TYR A 145 -1.23 -3.55 3.86
C TYR A 145 -0.84 -3.99 5.28
N LYS A 146 -1.56 -3.51 6.32
CA LYS A 146 -1.32 -3.91 7.72
C LYS A 146 -1.38 -5.42 7.91
N LYS A 147 -2.34 -6.08 7.25
CA LYS A 147 -2.50 -7.55 7.30
C LYS A 147 -1.33 -8.25 6.61
N ALA A 148 -0.94 -7.79 5.41
CA ALA A 148 0.18 -8.34 4.66
C ALA A 148 1.48 -8.29 5.48
N CYS A 149 1.78 -7.12 6.07
CA CYS A 149 2.96 -6.96 6.93
C CYS A 149 2.93 -7.85 8.17
N LYS A 150 1.80 -7.93 8.87
CA LYS A 150 1.65 -8.79 10.05
C LYS A 150 1.91 -10.27 9.74
N LEU A 151 1.59 -10.69 8.52
CA LEU A 151 1.81 -12.06 8.05
C LEU A 151 3.18 -12.26 7.37
N GLY A 152 4.07 -11.25 7.40
CA GLY A 152 5.42 -11.34 6.84
C GLY A 152 5.52 -11.18 5.32
N PHE A 153 4.44 -10.77 4.64
CA PHE A 153 4.50 -10.53 3.19
C PHE A 153 5.17 -9.18 2.89
N LYS A 154 6.00 -9.16 1.84
CA LYS A 154 6.71 -7.95 1.37
C LYS A 154 5.77 -6.82 0.96
N SER A 155 4.61 -7.15 0.38
CA SER A 155 3.63 -6.16 -0.06
C SER A 155 2.23 -6.74 -0.20
N VAL A 156 1.23 -5.89 -0.48
CA VAL A 156 -0.14 -6.33 -0.75
C VAL A 156 -0.21 -7.24 -1.98
N ALA A 157 0.56 -6.97 -3.03
CA ALA A 157 0.60 -7.82 -4.23
C ALA A 157 1.14 -9.22 -3.91
N HIS A 158 2.24 -9.32 -3.13
CA HIS A 158 2.78 -10.59 -2.67
C HIS A 158 1.73 -11.39 -1.89
N TYR A 159 1.07 -10.75 -0.92
CA TYR A 159 -0.01 -11.37 -0.14
C TYR A 159 -1.12 -11.92 -1.03
N LEU A 160 -1.65 -11.13 -1.97
CA LEU A 160 -2.75 -11.55 -2.84
C LEU A 160 -2.35 -12.71 -3.75
N ILE A 161 -1.20 -12.61 -4.41
CA ILE A 161 -0.74 -13.59 -5.40
C ILE A 161 -0.34 -14.91 -4.75
N GLN A 162 0.27 -14.89 -3.56
CA GLN A 162 0.71 -16.11 -2.88
C GLN A 162 -0.42 -16.83 -2.13
N THR A 163 -1.36 -16.10 -1.52
CA THR A 163 -2.44 -16.72 -0.72
C THR A 163 -3.65 -17.17 -1.54
N ARG A 164 -3.75 -16.78 -2.80
CA ARG A 164 -4.89 -17.10 -3.67
C ARG A 164 -4.47 -17.84 -4.94
N ARG A 165 -3.38 -18.60 -4.85
CA ARG A 165 -3.05 -19.58 -5.88
C ARG A 165 -4.06 -20.71 -5.84
N GLY A 166 -4.45 -21.19 -7.01
CA GLY A 166 -5.24 -22.41 -7.09
C GLY A 166 -4.42 -23.58 -6.54
N GLY A 167 -4.65 -23.99 -5.29
CA GLY A 167 -4.16 -25.27 -4.77
C GLY A 167 -3.27 -25.25 -3.52
N THR A 168 -2.98 -24.09 -2.89
CA THR A 168 -2.19 -24.09 -1.65
C THR A 168 -3.09 -24.25 -0.41
N ASN A 169 -3.11 -25.47 0.15
CA ASN A 169 -3.29 -25.63 1.59
C ASN A 169 -2.19 -24.82 2.27
N MET A 170 -2.58 -23.83 3.05
CA MET A 170 -1.65 -23.01 3.82
C MET A 170 -1.07 -23.86 4.94
N GLU A 171 0.00 -24.61 4.65
CA GLU A 171 0.93 -25.00 5.70
C GLU A 171 1.65 -23.74 6.15
N CYS A 172 1.27 -23.29 7.33
CA CYS A 172 1.92 -22.22 8.06
C CYS A 172 3.41 -22.58 8.17
N VAL A 173 4.27 -21.86 7.44
CA VAL A 173 5.68 -21.76 7.80
C VAL A 173 5.74 -21.01 9.13
N ALA A 174 5.61 -21.79 10.20
CA ALA A 174 5.82 -21.37 11.56
C ALA A 174 7.32 -21.08 11.71
N PHE A 175 7.69 -19.81 11.53
CA PHE A 175 8.95 -19.34 12.05
C PHE A 175 8.89 -19.47 13.57
N ALA A 176 9.85 -20.22 14.10
CA ALA A 176 9.94 -20.65 15.49
C ALA A 176 9.79 -19.46 16.46
N ASN A 177 8.83 -19.57 17.39
CA ASN A 177 8.86 -18.79 18.62
C ASN A 177 10.01 -19.31 19.51
N PRO A 178 10.86 -18.45 20.08
CA PRO A 178 11.59 -18.83 21.27
C PRO A 178 10.79 -18.50 22.54
N ILE A 179 10.37 -19.57 23.19
CA ILE A 179 10.50 -19.84 24.63
C ILE A 179 9.69 -18.95 25.60
N SER A 180 8.56 -19.52 26.01
CA SER A 180 7.96 -19.29 27.33
C SER A 180 8.96 -19.62 28.42
N ALA A 181 9.36 -18.63 29.21
CA ALA A 181 10.21 -18.81 30.38
C ALA A 181 9.50 -19.70 31.42
N LYS A 182 9.86 -20.98 31.48
CA LYS A 182 9.68 -21.79 32.69
C LYS A 182 11.03 -21.96 33.35
N ARG A 183 11.17 -21.26 34.47
CA ARG A 183 12.21 -21.36 35.49
C ARG A 183 12.34 -22.81 35.95
N SER A 184 13.52 -23.40 35.83
CA SER A 184 13.92 -24.60 36.56
C SER A 184 15.41 -24.51 36.82
N LEU A 185 15.78 -24.46 38.10
CA LEU A 185 17.15 -24.39 38.59
C LEU A 185 17.76 -25.79 38.63
N LEU A 186 18.98 -25.96 38.10
CA LEU A 186 20.02 -26.82 38.70
C LEU A 186 21.42 -26.50 38.11
N PHE A 187 22.40 -26.39 39.01
CA PHE A 187 23.85 -26.20 38.80
C PHE A 187 24.49 -27.45 38.12
N THR A 188 25.65 -27.45 37.43
CA THR A 188 27.01 -27.01 37.84
C THR A 188 28.02 -27.08 36.64
N VAL A 189 28.97 -26.11 36.61
CA VAL A 189 30.41 -26.02 36.16
C VAL A 189 30.99 -26.40 34.77
N GLU A 190 31.66 -25.36 34.20
CA GLU A 190 33.03 -25.22 33.61
C GLU A 190 33.40 -25.75 32.19
N GLY A 191 33.97 -24.83 31.39
CA GLY A 191 34.88 -25.09 30.25
C GLY A 191 34.57 -24.32 28.94
N GLY A 192 35.24 -23.18 28.68
CA GLY A 192 35.23 -22.49 27.37
C GLY A 192 36.39 -22.92 26.45
N PRO A 193 36.81 -22.11 25.44
CA PRO A 193 36.04 -21.40 24.41
C PRO A 193 36.50 -21.80 22.98
N SER A 194 35.68 -21.56 21.95
CA SER A 194 36.20 -21.30 20.59
C SER A 194 35.19 -20.56 19.73
N GLU A 195 35.74 -19.59 19.01
CA GLU A 195 35.12 -18.60 18.14
C GLU A 195 34.57 -19.26 16.87
N ASP A 196 33.42 -18.79 16.40
CA ASP A 196 33.11 -18.78 14.97
C ASP A 196 32.18 -17.59 14.68
N SER A 197 32.70 -16.67 13.88
CA SER A 197 32.02 -15.50 13.33
C SER A 197 31.12 -15.91 12.19
N ASP A 198 29.81 -15.65 12.29
CA ASP A 198 28.92 -15.70 11.14
C ASP A 198 28.06 -14.45 11.01
N SER A 199 28.10 -13.91 9.79
CA SER A 199 27.49 -12.66 9.36
C SER A 199 25.98 -12.82 9.24
N ASN A 200 25.21 -11.94 9.87
CA ASN A 200 23.76 -11.96 9.75
C ASN A 200 23.25 -10.56 9.34
N ASN A 201 23.07 -10.36 8.03
CA ASN A 201 22.30 -9.24 7.50
C ASN A 201 20.81 -9.60 7.55
N GLY A 202 20.14 -9.18 8.61
CA GLY A 202 18.69 -9.25 8.75
C GLY A 202 18.06 -7.89 8.47
N ASP A 203 17.49 -7.70 7.28
CA ASP A 203 16.57 -6.60 6.99
C ASP A 203 15.24 -6.88 7.70
N HIS A 204 15.14 -6.35 8.93
CA HIS A 204 13.93 -6.36 9.73
C HIS A 204 13.09 -5.13 9.38
N CYS A 205 11.81 -5.35 9.06
CA CYS A 205 10.81 -4.31 8.83
C CYS A 205 10.46 -3.59 10.15
N ASN A 206 11.39 -2.86 10.75
CA ASN A 206 11.14 -2.13 11.99
C ASN A 206 10.83 -0.66 11.70
N GLY A 207 9.63 -0.42 11.16
CA GLY A 207 9.00 0.90 11.16
C GLY A 207 8.13 1.04 12.40
N GLN A 208 8.66 1.70 13.44
CA GLN A 208 7.91 2.10 14.64
C GLN A 208 6.66 2.89 14.22
N LEU A 209 5.50 2.22 14.22
CA LEU A 209 4.20 2.84 13.99
C LEU A 209 3.84 3.64 15.25
N MET A 210 4.08 4.95 15.23
CA MET A 210 3.53 5.85 16.25
C MET A 210 2.00 5.82 16.10
N LEU A 211 1.31 5.19 17.04
CA LEU A 211 -0.14 5.32 17.20
C LEU A 211 -0.42 6.80 17.52
N LEU A 212 -1.07 7.51 16.61
CA LEU A 212 -1.82 8.71 16.95
C LEU A 212 -3.25 8.26 17.21
N ASP A 213 -3.66 8.42 18.46
CA ASP A 213 -5.00 8.11 18.94
C ASP A 213 -6.05 8.90 18.15
N SER A 214 -7.00 8.15 17.60
CA SER A 214 -8.22 8.66 17.01
C SER A 214 -9.11 9.21 18.11
N HIS A 215 -9.10 10.52 18.31
CA HIS A 215 -10.18 11.20 19.02
C HIS A 215 -11.47 11.07 18.22
N SER A 216 -12.45 10.43 18.84
CA SER A 216 -13.85 10.40 18.46
C SER A 216 -14.41 11.82 18.38
N TYR A 217 -14.82 12.25 17.20
CA TYR A 217 -15.76 13.35 17.08
C TYR A 217 -17.15 12.79 17.32
N ASP A 218 -17.62 12.94 18.54
CA ASP A 218 -19.02 12.77 18.89
C ASP A 218 -19.83 13.93 18.30
N ASP A 219 -20.82 13.56 17.50
CA ASP A 219 -21.94 14.40 17.08
C ASP A 219 -22.63 15.01 18.29
N LYS A 220 -22.56 16.33 18.44
CA LYS A 220 -23.57 17.14 19.13
C LYS A 220 -23.67 18.52 18.49
N ASP A 221 -24.60 18.64 17.55
CA ASP A 221 -25.37 19.87 17.38
C ASP A 221 -26.60 19.76 18.32
N PRO A 222 -26.90 20.79 19.12
CA PRO A 222 -27.97 21.68 18.66
C PRO A 222 -27.75 23.16 19.01
N ASP A 223 -27.74 23.98 17.97
CA ASP A 223 -28.57 25.19 17.79
C ASP A 223 -28.75 26.13 19.02
N CYS A 224 -28.12 27.31 19.00
CA CYS A 224 -28.67 28.52 19.63
C CYS A 224 -28.05 29.82 19.09
N LEU A 225 -28.80 30.47 18.20
CA LEU A 225 -29.07 31.91 18.10
C LEU A 225 -28.13 32.89 18.84
N LYS A 226 -27.41 33.72 18.05
CA LYS A 226 -27.58 35.19 17.98
C LYS A 226 -26.66 35.80 16.93
#